data_AF-A0A6L8GHJ2-F1
#
_entry.id   AF-A0A6L8GHJ2-F1
#
_cell.length_a   1.000
_cell.length_b   1.000
_cell.length_c   1.000
_cell.angle_alpha   90.00
_cell.angle_beta   90.00
_cell.angle_gamma   90.00
#
_symmetry.space_group_name_H-M   'P 1'
#
loop_
_entity.id
_entity.type
_entity.pdbx_description
1 polymer ?
#
loop_
_entity_poly.entity_id
_entity_poly.type
_entity_poly.pdbx_seq_one_letter_code
_entity_poly.pdbx_strand_id
1 'polypeptide(L)'
;VVLQPRALAYVYLPNGTFANAEIVRQGYGHAYTRFPFRYLDEFRRYEREARMGQRGLWGARCGDAAPERSAGRRTATARAGGSGALERYDDNGNGRITCAEARRHGIAPVPRNHPAYPYMRDADGDGVVCE
;
A
#
# COMPACT_ATOMS: atom_id res chain seq x y z
N VAL A 1 2.77 -30.60 -24.76
CA VAL A 1 2.10 -30.26 -23.48
C VAL A 1 0.66 -29.88 -23.80
N VAL A 2 -0.32 -30.69 -23.40
CA VAL A 2 -1.74 -30.35 -23.59
C VAL A 2 -2.09 -29.27 -22.59
N LEU A 3 -2.40 -28.06 -23.06
CA LEU A 3 -2.91 -26.96 -22.24
C LEU A 3 -4.33 -27.31 -21.83
N GLN A 4 -4.52 -27.86 -20.64
CA GLN A 4 -5.86 -27.98 -20.05
C GLN A 4 -6.35 -26.57 -19.66
N PRO A 5 -7.49 -26.10 -20.19
CA PRO A 5 -8.02 -24.80 -19.85
C PRO A 5 -8.46 -24.79 -18.38
N ARG A 6 -8.08 -23.73 -17.64
CA ARG A 6 -8.56 -23.51 -16.27
C ARG A 6 -9.93 -22.85 -16.31
N ALA A 7 -10.93 -23.50 -15.73
CA ALA A 7 -12.25 -22.88 -15.58
C ALA A 7 -12.18 -21.71 -14.59
N LEU A 8 -12.84 -20.60 -14.94
CA LEU A 8 -13.00 -19.42 -14.08
C LEU A 8 -14.48 -19.26 -13.76
N ALA A 9 -14.81 -19.14 -12.47
CA ALA A 9 -16.20 -19.10 -12.02
C ALA A 9 -16.38 -18.16 -10.82
N TYR A 10 -17.62 -17.67 -10.67
CA TYR A 10 -18.09 -17.00 -9.48
C TYR A 10 -18.72 -18.01 -8.54
N VAL A 11 -18.30 -18.02 -7.28
CA VAL A 11 -18.77 -18.96 -6.27
C VAL A 11 -19.70 -18.25 -5.30
N TYR A 12 -20.90 -18.79 -5.15
CA TYR A 12 -21.90 -18.34 -4.19
C TYR A 12 -22.15 -19.45 -3.17
N LEU A 13 -22.14 -19.11 -1.89
CA LEU A 13 -22.50 -20.03 -0.82
C LEU A 13 -24.03 -20.19 -0.75
N PRO A 14 -24.56 -21.26 -0.12
CA PRO A 14 -26.01 -21.48 -0.01
C PRO A 14 -26.78 -20.34 0.66
N ASN A 15 -26.12 -19.55 1.51
CA ASN A 15 -26.68 -18.37 2.16
C ASN A 15 -26.67 -17.10 1.25
N GLY A 16 -26.29 -17.23 -0.02
CA GLY A 16 -26.18 -16.12 -0.97
C GLY A 16 -24.88 -15.33 -0.90
N THR A 17 -23.93 -15.71 -0.04
CA THR A 17 -22.65 -14.99 0.08
C THR A 17 -21.82 -15.16 -1.19
N PHE A 18 -21.42 -14.05 -1.80
CA PHE A 18 -20.50 -14.06 -2.93
C PHE A 18 -19.05 -14.24 -2.45
N ALA A 19 -18.59 -15.50 -2.43
CA ALA A 19 -17.31 -15.87 -1.82
C ALA A 19 -16.11 -15.14 -2.45
N ASN A 20 -16.08 -14.99 -3.79
CA ASN A 20 -14.99 -14.30 -4.47
C ASN A 20 -14.84 -12.84 -3.99
N ALA A 21 -15.95 -12.13 -3.78
CA ALA A 21 -15.94 -10.76 -3.29
C ALA A 21 -15.49 -10.69 -1.83
N GLU A 22 -15.91 -11.65 -1.02
CA GLU A 22 -15.58 -11.70 0.40
C GLU A 22 -14.09 -11.94 0.65
N ILE A 23 -13.46 -12.81 -0.15
CA ILE A 23 -12.01 -13.03 -0.13
C ILE A 23 -11.25 -11.71 -0.31
N VAL A 24 -11.66 -10.88 -1.27
CA VAL A 24 -11.00 -9.59 -1.54
C VAL A 24 -11.30 -8.58 -0.45
N ARG A 25 -12.55 -8.50 0.03
CA ARG A 25 -12.98 -7.57 1.07
C ARG A 25 -12.29 -7.80 2.42
N GLN A 26 -12.02 -9.06 2.76
CA GLN A 26 -11.27 -9.44 3.96
C GLN A 26 -9.75 -9.35 3.76
N GLY A 27 -9.29 -9.03 2.55
CA GLY A 27 -7.87 -8.87 2.24
C GLY A 27 -7.12 -10.20 2.10
N TYR A 28 -7.81 -11.31 1.82
CA TYR A 28 -7.17 -12.61 1.60
C TYR A 28 -6.66 -12.80 0.17
N GLY A 29 -6.99 -11.90 -0.75
CA GLY A 29 -6.51 -11.94 -2.13
C GLY A 29 -6.59 -10.60 -2.84
N HIS A 30 -5.87 -10.51 -3.96
CA HIS A 30 -5.88 -9.36 -4.86
C HIS A 30 -6.98 -9.46 -5.92
N ALA A 31 -7.51 -8.34 -6.36
CA ALA A 31 -8.37 -8.33 -7.54
C ALA A 31 -7.52 -8.50 -8.81
N TYR A 32 -7.81 -9.51 -9.62
CA TYR A 32 -7.10 -9.71 -10.88
C TYR A 32 -7.65 -8.78 -11.97
N THR A 33 -7.13 -7.57 -12.03
CA THR A 33 -7.65 -6.48 -12.87
C THR A 33 -7.09 -6.46 -14.29
N ARG A 34 -6.29 -7.47 -14.70
CA ARG A 34 -5.69 -7.53 -16.04
C ARG A 34 -6.74 -7.63 -17.16
N PHE A 35 -7.86 -8.29 -16.89
CA PHE A 35 -8.95 -8.45 -17.85
C PHE A 35 -10.25 -7.87 -17.27
N PRO A 36 -11.10 -7.23 -18.09
CA PRO A 36 -12.39 -6.74 -17.62
C PRO A 36 -13.33 -7.91 -17.28
N PHE A 37 -14.10 -7.75 -16.20
CA PHE A 37 -15.13 -8.70 -15.79
C PHE A 37 -16.28 -7.98 -15.10
N ARG A 38 -17.41 -8.68 -14.93
CA ARG A 38 -18.69 -8.09 -14.51
C ARG A 38 -18.65 -7.23 -13.24
N TYR A 39 -17.81 -7.60 -12.26
CA TYR A 39 -17.73 -6.97 -10.94
C TYR A 39 -16.38 -6.28 -10.69
N LEU A 40 -15.71 -5.85 -11.77
CA LEU A 40 -14.33 -5.33 -11.68
C LEU A 40 -14.22 -4.14 -10.73
N ASP A 41 -15.12 -3.18 -10.84
CA ASP A 41 -15.03 -1.95 -10.07
C ASP A 41 -15.38 -2.16 -8.59
N GLU A 42 -16.30 -3.08 -8.29
CA GLU A 42 -16.58 -3.52 -6.93
C GLU A 42 -15.37 -4.21 -6.31
N PHE A 43 -14.71 -5.10 -7.05
CA PHE A 43 -13.50 -5.80 -6.56
C PHE A 43 -12.35 -4.82 -6.32
N ARG A 44 -12.17 -3.83 -7.20
CA ARG A 44 -11.21 -2.73 -6.98
C ARG A 44 -11.55 -1.93 -5.72
N ARG A 45 -12.83 -1.66 -5.48
CA ARG A 45 -13.27 -0.96 -4.27
C ARG A 45 -12.97 -1.79 -3.02
N TYR A 46 -13.34 -3.07 -3.01
CA TYR A 46 -13.07 -3.97 -1.88
C TYR A 46 -11.58 -4.12 -1.57
N GLU A 47 -10.74 -4.20 -2.60
CA GLU A 47 -9.29 -4.26 -2.40
C GLU A 47 -8.76 -2.95 -1.77
N ARG A 48 -9.24 -1.78 -2.23
CA ARG A 48 -8.87 -0.50 -1.61
C ARG A 48 -9.31 -0.42 -0.15
N GLU A 49 -10.53 -0.83 0.17
CA GLU A 49 -11.05 -0.85 1.54
C GLU A 49 -10.23 -1.81 2.43
N ALA A 50 -9.86 -2.99 1.92
CA ALA A 50 -9.03 -3.94 2.65
C ALA A 50 -7.62 -3.39 2.91
N ARG A 51 -7.04 -2.66 1.95
CA ARG A 51 -5.74 -1.97 2.10
C ARG A 51 -5.80 -0.87 3.16
N MET A 52 -6.79 0.01 3.07
CA MET A 52 -6.98 1.11 4.02
C MET A 52 -7.26 0.58 5.44
N GLY A 53 -8.02 -0.50 5.54
CA GLY A 53 -8.32 -1.17 6.80
C GLY A 53 -7.26 -2.15 7.29
N GLN A 54 -6.10 -2.24 6.62
CA GLN A 54 -5.00 -3.14 6.99
C GLN A 54 -5.44 -4.59 7.25
N ARG A 55 -6.36 -5.11 6.42
CA ARG A 55 -6.95 -6.44 6.58
C ARG A 55 -6.14 -7.52 5.87
N GLY A 56 -6.04 -8.71 6.46
CA GLY A 56 -5.45 -9.88 5.83
C GLY A 56 -4.02 -9.61 5.33
N LEU A 57 -3.78 -9.80 4.04
CA LEU A 57 -2.50 -9.57 3.35
C LEU A 57 -1.99 -8.12 3.46
N TRP A 58 -2.86 -7.17 3.79
CA TRP A 58 -2.55 -5.74 3.90
C TRP A 58 -2.22 -5.30 5.33
N GLY A 59 -2.36 -6.20 6.30
CA GLY A 59 -2.02 -5.94 7.70
C GLY A 59 -0.53 -6.07 8.00
N ALA A 60 -0.19 -5.86 9.27
CA ALA A 60 1.14 -6.13 9.81
C ALA A 60 1.58 -7.56 9.45
N ARG A 61 2.80 -7.71 8.94
CA ARG A 61 3.33 -9.03 8.61
C ARG A 61 3.57 -9.80 9.90
N CYS A 62 3.63 -11.12 9.82
CA CYS A 62 4.10 -11.92 10.95
C CYS A 62 5.54 -11.50 11.27
N GLY A 63 5.72 -10.72 12.34
CA GLY A 63 6.97 -10.04 12.71
C GLY A 63 6.81 -8.55 13.01
N ASP A 64 5.76 -7.91 12.50
CA ASP A 64 5.43 -6.50 12.71
C ASP A 64 4.33 -6.33 13.77
N ALA A 65 4.31 -7.21 14.79
CA ALA A 65 3.44 -6.99 15.93
C ALA A 65 3.79 -5.62 16.51
N ALA A 66 2.87 -4.66 16.35
CA ALA A 66 2.97 -3.37 17.02
C ALA A 66 3.25 -3.64 18.51
N PRO A 67 4.17 -2.89 19.14
CA PRO A 67 4.47 -3.12 20.54
C PRO A 67 3.18 -2.97 21.32
N GLU A 68 2.78 -4.03 22.03
CA GLU A 68 1.78 -3.92 23.08
C GLU A 68 2.12 -2.70 23.93
N ARG A 69 1.11 -1.89 24.23
CA ARG A 69 1.21 -0.74 25.12
C ARG A 69 1.54 -1.24 26.53
N SER A 70 2.78 -1.64 26.74
CA SER A 70 3.36 -1.95 28.04
C SER A 70 3.94 -0.66 28.56
N ALA A 71 3.24 -0.10 29.55
CA ALA A 71 3.75 0.98 30.36
C ALA A 71 5.17 0.65 30.83
N GLY A 72 6.10 1.59 30.61
CA GLY A 72 7.42 1.60 31.23
C GLY A 72 8.51 0.87 30.47
N ARG A 73 9.26 1.60 29.65
CA ARG A 73 10.62 2.06 29.99
C ARG A 73 11.15 2.94 28.86
N ARG A 74 11.42 4.20 29.17
CA ARG A 74 12.24 5.07 28.33
C ARG A 74 13.64 4.45 28.24
N THR A 75 14.04 4.06 27.04
CA THR A 75 15.44 4.11 26.62
C THR A 75 15.45 4.52 25.16
N ALA A 76 15.84 5.78 24.96
CA ALA A 76 16.11 6.34 23.66
C ALA A 76 17.32 5.64 23.03
N THR A 77 17.29 5.51 21.69
CA THR A 77 18.36 5.92 20.75
C THR A 77 18.49 4.92 19.59
N ALA A 78 18.10 5.36 18.38
CA ALA A 78 18.46 4.93 17.01
C ALA A 78 17.20 4.94 16.12
N ARG A 79 17.01 5.74 15.07
CA ARG A 79 17.88 6.60 14.25
C ARG A 79 17.07 7.82 13.76
N ALA A 80 17.56 9.02 14.06
CA ALA A 80 17.16 10.24 13.38
C ALA A 80 17.74 10.22 11.96
N GLY A 81 16.90 10.54 10.96
CA GLY A 81 17.35 10.64 9.57
C GLY A 81 16.24 10.77 8.53
N GLY A 82 14.96 10.60 8.87
CA GLY A 82 13.90 10.80 7.87
C GLY A 82 12.45 10.90 8.37
N SER A 83 12.23 10.88 9.68
CA SER A 83 10.91 11.15 10.29
C SER A 83 10.36 12.54 9.94
N GLY A 84 11.21 13.57 9.95
CA GLY A 84 10.77 14.95 9.67
C GLY A 84 10.45 15.24 8.21
N ALA A 85 10.76 14.35 7.26
CA ALA A 85 10.38 14.52 5.86
C ALA A 85 8.96 14.01 5.61
N LEU A 86 8.64 12.81 6.14
CA LEU A 86 7.29 12.25 6.07
C LEU A 86 6.29 13.17 6.80
N GLU A 87 6.62 13.66 8.00
CA GLU A 87 5.73 14.56 8.76
C GLU A 87 5.39 15.88 8.03
N ARG A 88 6.26 16.35 7.13
CA ARG A 88 6.10 17.64 6.44
C ARG A 88 5.56 17.53 5.02
N TYR A 89 5.81 16.41 4.36
CA TYR A 89 5.62 16.28 2.91
C TYR A 89 4.80 15.05 2.49
N ASP A 90 4.46 14.13 3.41
CA ASP A 90 3.55 13.01 3.15
C ASP A 90 2.12 13.39 3.60
N ASP A 91 1.31 13.87 2.65
CA ASP A 91 -0.03 14.39 2.94
C ASP A 91 -1.04 13.27 3.22
N ASN A 92 -0.80 12.09 2.69
CA ASN A 92 -1.72 10.96 2.78
C ASN A 92 -1.28 9.91 3.82
N GLY A 93 -0.09 10.07 4.42
CA GLY A 93 0.42 9.25 5.50
C GLY A 93 0.78 7.82 5.09
N ASN A 94 1.03 7.56 3.80
CA ASN A 94 1.33 6.22 3.29
C ASN A 94 2.82 5.84 3.41
N GLY A 95 3.66 6.73 3.96
CA GLY A 95 5.09 6.54 4.12
C GLY A 95 5.91 6.76 2.84
N ARG A 96 5.31 7.35 1.80
CA ARG A 96 5.96 7.70 0.53
C ARG A 96 5.52 9.08 0.06
N ILE A 97 6.49 9.87 -0.36
CA ILE A 97 6.25 11.21 -0.91
C ILE A 97 6.16 11.07 -2.43
N THR A 98 5.02 11.40 -3.01
CA THR A 98 4.83 11.41 -4.46
C THR A 98 5.29 12.73 -5.08
N CYS A 99 5.50 12.75 -6.40
CA CYS A 99 5.79 14.00 -7.10
C CYS A 99 4.66 15.03 -7.01
N ALA A 100 3.41 14.59 -6.86
CA ALA A 100 2.28 15.50 -6.66
C ALA A 100 2.39 16.22 -5.30
N GLU A 101 2.76 15.49 -4.25
CA GLU A 101 2.97 16.05 -2.91
C GLU A 101 4.20 16.98 -2.88
N ALA A 102 5.32 16.55 -3.46
CA ALA A 102 6.52 17.38 -3.55
C ALA A 102 6.29 18.70 -4.29
N ARG A 103 5.52 18.68 -5.40
CA ARG A 103 5.15 19.91 -6.14
C ARG A 103 4.20 20.79 -5.33
N ARG A 104 3.24 20.21 -4.60
CA ARG A 104 2.31 20.96 -3.72
C ARG A 104 3.05 21.70 -2.61
N HIS A 105 4.09 21.07 -2.05
CA HIS A 105 4.95 21.66 -1.01
C HIS A 105 6.09 22.52 -1.56
N GLY A 106 6.19 22.68 -2.90
CA GLY A 106 7.19 23.53 -3.54
C GLY A 106 8.63 23.04 -3.39
N ILE A 107 8.84 21.73 -3.14
CA ILE A 107 10.19 21.15 -2.97
C ILE A 107 10.72 20.48 -4.24
N ALA A 108 9.91 20.36 -5.29
CA ALA A 108 10.34 19.81 -6.58
C ALA A 108 11.12 20.86 -7.41
N PRO A 109 12.22 20.50 -8.09
CA PRO A 109 12.82 19.17 -8.20
C PRO A 109 13.60 18.76 -6.93
N VAL A 110 13.53 17.49 -6.55
CA VAL A 110 14.08 16.95 -5.29
C VAL A 110 15.39 16.21 -5.56
N PRO A 111 16.57 16.79 -5.26
CA PRO A 111 17.86 16.11 -5.44
C PRO A 111 18.13 15.06 -4.35
N ARG A 112 19.08 14.15 -4.61
CA ARG A 112 19.52 13.06 -3.70
C ARG A 112 19.89 13.51 -2.28
N ASN A 113 20.33 14.76 -2.12
CA ASN A 113 20.69 15.33 -0.82
C ASN A 113 19.48 15.85 0.00
N HIS A 114 18.28 15.90 -0.57
CA HIS A 114 17.09 16.40 0.11
C HIS A 114 16.51 15.32 1.05
N PRO A 115 16.06 15.66 2.28
CA PRO A 115 15.53 14.69 3.23
C PRO A 115 14.27 13.94 2.75
N ALA A 116 13.56 14.46 1.76
CA ALA A 116 12.43 13.77 1.13
C ALA A 116 12.87 12.65 0.16
N TYR A 117 14.06 12.75 -0.43
CA TYR A 117 14.52 11.85 -1.51
C TYR A 117 14.43 10.35 -1.17
N PRO A 118 14.79 9.87 0.05
CA PRO A 118 14.68 8.45 0.40
C PRO A 118 13.25 7.88 0.36
N TYR A 119 12.24 8.75 0.41
CA TYR A 119 10.81 8.41 0.42
C TYR A 119 10.14 8.59 -0.95
N MET A 120 10.91 9.02 -1.95
CA MET A 120 10.45 9.27 -3.31
C MET A 120 11.00 8.21 -4.27
N ARG A 121 10.31 8.02 -5.41
CA ARG A 121 10.74 7.06 -6.44
C ARG A 121 11.48 7.78 -7.55
N ASP A 122 12.81 7.64 -7.53
CA ASP A 122 13.70 7.97 -8.64
C ASP A 122 13.54 6.88 -9.74
N ALA A 123 13.06 7.26 -10.92
CA ALA A 123 12.63 6.32 -11.95
C ALA A 123 13.72 6.03 -13.00
N ASP A 124 14.56 7.01 -13.27
CA ASP A 124 15.70 7.05 -14.19
C ASP A 124 17.05 6.93 -13.47
N GLY A 125 17.09 7.16 -12.15
CA GLY A 125 18.24 6.85 -11.29
C GLY A 125 19.37 7.86 -11.36
N ASP A 126 19.10 9.05 -11.88
CA ASP A 126 20.09 10.12 -12.09
C ASP A 126 20.36 10.95 -10.83
N GLY A 127 19.57 10.75 -9.76
CA GLY A 127 19.73 11.45 -8.49
C GLY A 127 18.84 12.68 -8.32
N VAL A 128 17.90 12.95 -9.23
CA VAL A 128 16.88 14.00 -9.10
C VAL A 128 15.49 13.40 -9.27
N VAL A 129 14.54 13.80 -8.42
CA VAL A 129 13.17 13.32 -8.48
C VAL A 129 12.22 14.47 -8.80
N CYS A 130 11.24 14.19 -9.66
CA CYS A 130 10.24 15.17 -10.11
C CYS A 130 10.81 16.33 -10.93
N GLU A 131 11.68 16.01 -11.88
CA GLU A 131 12.02 16.89 -13.01
C GLU A 131 10.77 17.32 -13.80
#